data_AF-A0A1T4W4T9-F1
#
_entry.id   AF-A0A1T4W4T9-F1
#
_cell.length_a   1.000
_cell.length_b   1.000
_cell.length_c   1.000
_cell.angle_alpha   90.00
_cell.angle_beta   90.00
_cell.angle_gamma   90.00
#
_symmetry.space_group_name_H-M   'P 1'
#
loop_
_entity.id
_entity.type
_entity.pdbx_description
1 polymer ?
#
loop_
_entity_poly.entity_id
_entity_poly.type
_entity_poly.pdbx_seq_one_letter_code
_entity_poly.pdbx_strand_id
1 'polypeptide(L)'
;MEVADQNKQAIHVVVKSMERLEREKSLNEYREKAINGHYIDWRNMAFALSSGDASDEDRIQACAWRIAIISPKNPKIDAGDEGNLEMDCNQRGLTEDQINKASDEAKRIILTLKN
;
A
#
# COMPACT_ATOMS: atom_id res chain seq x y z
N MET A 1 -7.27 23.20 34.90
CA MET A 1 -7.68 23.09 33.47
C MET A 1 -6.69 22.29 32.63
N GLU A 2 -5.43 22.14 33.08
CA GLU A 2 -4.32 21.52 32.34
C GLU A 2 -4.34 19.98 32.29
N VAL A 3 -4.81 19.31 33.33
CA VAL A 3 -4.83 17.82 33.42
C VAL A 3 -5.83 17.18 32.45
N ALA A 4 -6.98 17.83 32.21
CA ALA A 4 -7.99 17.30 31.30
C ALA A 4 -7.54 17.33 29.83
N ASP A 5 -6.69 18.29 29.47
CA ASP A 5 -6.17 18.46 28.12
C ASP A 5 -5.02 17.48 27.83
N GLN A 6 -4.14 17.26 28.82
CA GLN A 6 -3.11 16.22 28.77
C GLN A 6 -3.71 14.82 28.62
N ASN A 7 -4.80 14.53 29.33
CA ASN A 7 -5.49 13.24 29.22
C ASN A 7 -6.11 13.02 27.83
N LYS A 8 -6.67 14.06 27.20
CA LYS A 8 -7.20 13.95 25.82
C LYS A 8 -6.10 13.70 24.81
N GLN A 9 -4.98 14.42 24.92
CA GLN A 9 -3.84 14.24 24.03
C GLN A 9 -3.25 12.82 24.14
N ALA A 10 -3.14 12.30 25.37
CA ALA A 10 -2.66 10.94 25.60
C ALA A 10 -3.58 9.87 24.96
N ILE A 11 -4.90 10.01 25.11
CA ILE A 11 -5.87 9.10 24.48
C ILE A 11 -5.73 9.13 22.95
N HIS A 12 -5.62 10.32 22.35
CA HIS A 12 -5.46 10.47 20.90
C HIS A 12 -4.20 9.77 20.37
N VAL A 13 -3.07 9.89 21.08
CA VAL A 13 -1.82 9.22 20.71
C VAL A 13 -1.95 7.70 20.80
N VAL A 14 -2.61 7.18 21.84
CA VAL A 14 -2.83 5.74 22.00
C VAL A 14 -3.72 5.19 20.88
N VAL A 15 -4.82 5.86 20.55
CA VAL A 15 -5.71 5.45 19.45
C VAL A 15 -4.96 5.40 18.12
N LYS A 16 -4.22 6.46 17.76
CA LYS A 16 -3.42 6.47 16.54
C LYS A 16 -2.36 5.35 16.50
N SER A 17 -1.78 5.01 17.64
CA SER A 17 -0.80 3.92 17.73
C SER A 17 -1.45 2.56 17.51
N MET A 18 -2.66 2.34 18.02
CA MET A 18 -3.43 1.11 17.79
C MET A 18 -3.83 0.97 16.32
N GLU A 19 -4.34 2.03 15.69
CA GLU A 19 -4.67 2.05 14.26
C GLU A 19 -3.47 1.69 13.39
N ARG A 20 -2.28 2.22 13.74
CA ARG A 20 -1.04 1.89 13.04
C ARG A 20 -0.66 0.41 13.17
N LEU A 21 -0.76 -0.15 14.38
CA LEU A 21 -0.45 -1.57 14.62
C LEU A 21 -1.40 -2.49 13.86
N GLU A 22 -2.70 -2.15 13.83
CA GLU A 22 -3.69 -2.90 13.07
C GLU A 22 -3.40 -2.85 11.56
N ARG A 23 -3.05 -1.67 11.04
CA ARG A 23 -2.63 -1.49 9.65
C ARG A 23 -1.39 -2.34 9.32
N GLU A 24 -0.35 -2.28 10.16
CA GLU A 24 0.88 -3.06 9.97
C GLU A 24 0.59 -4.57 9.96
N LYS A 25 -0.28 -5.05 10.85
CA LYS A 25 -0.73 -6.44 10.86
C LYS A 25 -1.43 -6.82 9.55
N SER A 26 -2.39 -6.01 9.08
CA SER A 26 -3.09 -6.27 7.81
C SER A 26 -2.15 -6.29 6.62
N LEU A 27 -1.19 -5.36 6.55
CA LEU A 27 -0.19 -5.33 5.47
C LEU A 27 0.67 -6.60 5.45
N ASN A 28 1.04 -7.13 6.63
CA ASN A 28 1.79 -8.39 6.72
C ASN A 28 0.94 -9.58 6.22
N GLU A 29 -0.32 -9.67 6.66
CA GLU A 29 -1.22 -10.73 6.20
C GLU A 29 -1.46 -10.70 4.69
N TYR A 30 -1.66 -9.50 4.11
CA TYR A 30 -1.81 -9.34 2.67
C TYR A 30 -0.53 -9.71 1.94
N ARG A 31 0.64 -9.31 2.45
CA ARG A 31 1.94 -9.65 1.85
C ARG A 31 2.16 -11.16 1.82
N GLU A 32 1.91 -11.86 2.91
CA GLU A 32 2.05 -13.32 2.98
C GLU A 32 1.14 -14.04 1.99
N LYS A 33 -0.13 -13.65 1.93
CA LYS A 33 -1.09 -14.23 0.97
C LYS A 33 -0.73 -13.89 -0.47
N ALA A 34 -0.31 -12.65 -0.72
CA ALA A 34 0.11 -12.21 -2.03
C ALA A 34 1.29 -13.02 -2.57
N ILE A 35 2.32 -13.25 -1.75
CA ILE A 35 3.48 -14.10 -2.08
C ILE A 35 3.05 -15.53 -2.43
N ASN A 36 1.97 -16.02 -1.83
CA ASN A 36 1.40 -17.34 -2.11
C ASN A 36 0.39 -17.35 -3.28
N GLY A 37 0.34 -16.29 -4.10
CA GLY A 37 -0.47 -16.24 -5.32
C GLY A 37 -1.93 -15.85 -5.12
N HIS A 38 -2.30 -15.39 -3.91
CA HIS A 38 -3.64 -14.87 -3.66
C HIS A 38 -3.78 -13.48 -4.28
N TYR A 39 -4.23 -13.45 -5.54
CA TYR A 39 -4.29 -12.23 -6.33
C TYR A 39 -5.08 -11.08 -5.68
N ILE A 40 -6.18 -11.39 -5.00
CA ILE A 40 -6.96 -10.36 -4.30
C ILE A 40 -6.15 -9.63 -3.24
N ASP A 41 -5.19 -10.32 -2.61
CA ASP A 41 -4.35 -9.73 -1.58
C ASP A 41 -3.26 -8.81 -2.17
N TRP A 42 -2.94 -8.92 -3.47
CA TRP A 42 -2.10 -7.95 -4.16
C TRP A 42 -2.82 -6.61 -4.23
N ARG A 43 -4.11 -6.64 -4.60
CA ARG A 43 -4.99 -5.46 -4.66
C ARG A 43 -5.20 -4.87 -3.27
N ASN A 44 -5.45 -5.71 -2.27
CA ASN A 44 -5.65 -5.26 -0.89
C ASN A 44 -4.38 -4.60 -0.33
N MET A 45 -3.20 -5.15 -0.64
CA MET A 45 -1.92 -4.57 -0.26
C MET A 45 -1.74 -3.16 -0.85
N ALA A 46 -1.95 -3.00 -2.15
CA ALA A 46 -1.87 -1.70 -2.81
C ALA A 46 -2.88 -0.70 -2.22
N PHE A 47 -4.13 -1.14 -2.03
CA PHE A 47 -5.19 -0.31 -1.46
C PHE A 47 -4.88 0.16 -0.04
N ALA A 48 -4.45 -0.74 0.84
CA ALA A 48 -4.10 -0.42 2.23
C ALA A 48 -2.90 0.53 2.35
N LEU A 49 -1.95 0.43 1.43
CA LEU A 49 -0.84 1.37 1.31
C LEU A 49 -1.31 2.75 0.83
N SER A 50 -2.25 2.81 -0.10
CA SER A 50 -2.77 4.06 -0.66
C SER A 50 -3.76 4.80 0.26
N SER A 51 -4.36 4.13 1.24
CA SER A 51 -5.51 4.65 2.00
C SER A 51 -5.12 5.43 3.25
N GLY A 52 -6.02 6.28 3.73
CA GLY A 52 -5.86 7.02 4.99
C GLY A 52 -4.75 8.07 4.93
N ASP A 53 -4.03 8.23 6.05
CA ASP A 53 -2.87 9.13 6.18
C ASP A 53 -1.61 8.47 5.61
N ALA A 54 -1.64 8.17 4.31
CA ALA A 54 -0.56 7.47 3.61
C ALA A 54 0.67 8.39 3.45
N SER A 55 1.81 7.94 4.00
CA SER A 55 3.10 8.60 3.82
C SER A 55 3.57 8.51 2.37
N ASP A 56 4.58 9.31 2.01
CA ASP A 56 5.19 9.23 0.67
C ASP A 56 5.74 7.82 0.38
N GLU A 57 6.34 7.16 1.38
CA GLU A 57 6.81 5.79 1.23
C GLU A 57 5.64 4.83 0.99
N ASP A 58 4.52 4.98 1.71
CA ASP A 58 3.34 4.14 1.47
C ASP A 58 2.80 4.32 0.05
N ARG A 59 2.78 5.56 -0.47
CA ARG A 59 2.33 5.83 -1.85
C ARG A 59 3.25 5.23 -2.90
N ILE A 60 4.58 5.31 -2.69
CA ILE A 60 5.57 4.64 -3.56
C ILE A 60 5.32 3.13 -3.55
N GLN A 61 5.14 2.54 -2.38
CA GLN A 61 4.86 1.11 -2.25
C GLN A 61 3.52 0.74 -2.90
N ALA A 62 2.47 1.55 -2.73
CA ALA A 62 1.18 1.32 -3.37
C ALA A 62 1.33 1.29 -4.90
N CYS A 63 2.01 2.29 -5.47
CA CYS A 63 2.32 2.33 -6.89
C CYS A 63 3.14 1.10 -7.34
N ALA A 64 4.14 0.67 -6.56
CA ALA A 64 4.92 -0.53 -6.86
C ALA A 64 4.05 -1.79 -6.95
N TRP A 65 3.10 -1.96 -6.02
CA TRP A 65 2.15 -3.06 -6.06
C TRP A 65 1.19 -2.99 -7.25
N ARG A 66 0.74 -1.79 -7.66
CA ARG A 66 -0.08 -1.61 -8.88
C ARG A 66 0.68 -1.99 -10.14
N ILE A 67 1.95 -1.58 -10.26
CA ILE A 67 2.83 -1.97 -11.37
C ILE A 67 3.03 -3.49 -11.38
N ALA A 68 3.18 -4.12 -10.21
CA ALA A 68 3.31 -5.57 -10.12
C ALA A 68 2.03 -6.30 -10.56
N ILE A 69 0.85 -5.76 -10.22
CA ILE A 69 -0.46 -6.30 -10.61
C ILE A 69 -0.63 -6.34 -12.13
N ILE A 70 -0.34 -5.21 -12.82
CA ILE A 70 -0.50 -5.11 -14.28
C ILE A 70 0.62 -5.80 -15.08
N SER A 71 1.55 -6.47 -14.40
CA SER A 71 2.63 -7.20 -15.06
C SER A 71 2.08 -8.29 -16.00
N PRO A 72 2.68 -8.50 -17.19
CA PRO A 72 2.22 -9.52 -18.16
C PRO A 72 2.13 -10.95 -17.61
N LYS A 73 2.75 -11.20 -16.45
CA LYS A 73 2.70 -12.49 -15.75
C LYS A 73 1.36 -12.78 -15.08
N ASN A 74 0.44 -11.82 -15.03
CA ASN A 74 -0.81 -11.98 -14.28
C ASN A 74 -2.03 -12.14 -15.20
N PRO A 75 -2.65 -13.33 -15.27
CA PRO A 75 -3.79 -13.57 -16.17
C PRO A 75 -5.12 -13.01 -15.63
N LYS A 76 -5.14 -12.46 -14.41
CA LYS A 76 -6.36 -12.00 -13.73
C LYS A 76 -6.55 -10.48 -13.77
N ILE A 77 -5.75 -9.78 -14.57
CA ILE A 77 -5.83 -8.31 -14.74
C ILE A 77 -7.19 -7.95 -15.33
N ASP A 78 -7.78 -6.88 -14.81
CA ASP A 78 -8.97 -6.24 -15.38
C ASP A 78 -8.80 -4.72 -15.52
N ALA A 79 -9.78 -4.06 -16.15
CA ALA A 79 -9.74 -2.61 -16.38
C ALA A 79 -9.71 -1.80 -15.07
N GLY A 80 -10.17 -2.37 -13.95
CA GLY A 80 -10.07 -1.75 -12.64
C GLY A 80 -8.62 -1.68 -12.15
N ASP A 81 -7.77 -2.65 -12.49
CA ASP A 81 -6.35 -2.60 -12.14
C ASP A 81 -5.61 -1.48 -12.88
N GLU A 82 -5.93 -1.26 -14.16
CA GLU A 82 -5.36 -0.17 -14.97
C GLU A 82 -5.78 1.20 -14.40
N GLY A 83 -7.06 1.38 -14.09
CA GLY A 83 -7.55 2.62 -13.49
C GLY A 83 -6.92 2.90 -12.11
N ASN A 84 -6.70 1.86 -11.31
CA ASN A 84 -6.04 2.00 -10.02
C ASN A 84 -4.55 2.32 -10.14
N LEU A 85 -3.86 1.78 -11.15
CA LEU A 85 -2.47 2.14 -11.44
C LEU A 85 -2.37 3.63 -11.76
N GLU A 86 -3.23 4.15 -12.65
CA GLU A 86 -3.19 5.56 -13.01
C GLU A 86 -3.48 6.46 -11.81
N MET A 87 -4.47 6.08 -10.98
CA MET A 87 -4.79 6.82 -9.76
C MET A 87 -3.60 6.85 -8.79
N ASP A 88 -3.06 5.68 -8.43
CA ASP A 88 -2.07 5.56 -7.35
C ASP A 88 -0.66 5.99 -7.77
N CYS A 89 -0.31 5.87 -9.06
CA CYS A 89 1.01 6.27 -9.56
C CYS A 89 1.06 7.69 -10.13
N ASN A 90 0.02 8.15 -10.84
CA ASN A 90 0.09 9.40 -11.60
C ASN A 90 -0.72 10.53 -10.97
N GLN A 91 -1.93 10.24 -10.48
CA GLN A 91 -2.87 11.29 -10.06
C GLN A 91 -2.69 11.74 -8.60
N ARG A 92 -1.95 10.98 -7.78
CA ARG A 92 -1.70 11.29 -6.36
C ARG A 92 -0.42 12.10 -6.09
N GLY A 93 0.18 12.66 -7.14
CA GLY A 93 1.27 13.63 -7.03
C GLY A 93 2.62 13.02 -6.68
N LEU A 94 2.87 11.75 -7.04
CA LEU A 94 4.23 11.20 -6.99
C LEU A 94 5.12 11.93 -8.02
N THR A 95 6.35 12.22 -7.63
CA THR A 95 7.37 12.73 -8.56
C THR A 95 7.89 11.62 -9.46
N GLU A 96 8.56 11.99 -10.54
CA GLU A 96 9.20 11.03 -11.45
C GLU A 96 10.20 10.11 -10.71
N ASP A 97 11.00 10.66 -9.79
CA ASP A 97 11.92 9.87 -8.95
C ASP A 97 11.18 8.84 -8.08
N GLN A 98 10.01 9.20 -7.55
CA GLN A 98 9.19 8.30 -6.74
C GLN A 98 8.59 7.18 -7.60
N ILE A 99 8.14 7.50 -8.81
CA ILE A 99 7.64 6.52 -9.79
C ILE A 99 8.76 5.57 -10.23
N ASN A 100 9.98 6.08 -10.42
CA ASN A 100 11.16 5.26 -10.74
C ASN A 100 11.49 4.28 -9.60
N LYS A 101 11.47 4.75 -8.34
CA LYS A 101 11.63 3.88 -7.16
C LYS A 101 10.53 2.81 -7.08
N ALA A 102 9.27 3.20 -7.30
CA ALA A 102 8.15 2.27 -7.32
C ALA A 102 8.32 1.19 -8.40
N SER A 103 8.79 1.58 -9.59
CA SER A 103 9.06 0.66 -10.69
C SER A 103 10.17 -0.34 -10.36
N ASP A 104 11.22 0.07 -9.67
CA ASP A 104 12.28 -0.83 -9.23
C ASP A 104 11.82 -1.79 -8.13
N GLU A 105 10.99 -1.32 -7.20
CA GLU A 105 10.40 -2.17 -6.17
C GLU A 105 9.40 -3.17 -6.78
N ALA A 106 8.60 -2.74 -7.76
CA ALA A 106 7.67 -3.61 -8.49
C ALA A 106 8.39 -4.82 -9.12
N LYS A 107 9.60 -4.62 -9.67
CA LYS A 107 10.42 -5.72 -10.21
C LYS A 107 10.76 -6.75 -9.11
N ARG A 108 11.11 -6.29 -7.90
CA ARG A 108 11.41 -7.18 -6.76
C ARG A 108 10.18 -7.93 -6.30
N ILE A 109 9.04 -7.25 -6.23
CA ILE A 109 7.74 -7.84 -5.92
C ILE A 109 7.43 -8.94 -6.93
N ILE A 110 7.46 -8.65 -8.24
CA ILE A 110 7.18 -9.63 -9.31
C ILE A 110 8.10 -10.87 -9.24
N LEU A 111 9.35 -10.72 -8.82
CA LEU A 111 10.28 -11.84 -8.66
C LEU A 111 9.96 -12.72 -7.44
N THR A 112 9.24 -12.19 -6.46
CA THR A 112 8.90 -12.88 -5.21
C THR A 112 7.51 -13.54 -5.27
N LEU A 113 6.60 -12.97 -6.06
CA LEU A 113 5.23 -13.45 -6.18
C LEU A 113 5.16 -14.78 -6.94
N LYS A 114 4.37 -15.72 -6.42
CA LYS A 114 3.98 -16.93 -7.15
C LYS A 114 2.77 -16.61 -8.04
N ASN A 115 2.76 -17.18 -9.24
CA ASN A 115 1.67 -17.04 -10.21
C ASN A 115 0.69 -18.22 -10.11
#